data_AF-A0A2D9DUE0-F1
#
_entry.id   AF-A0A2D9DUE0-F1
#
_cell.length_a   1.000
_cell.length_b   1.000
_cell.length_c   1.000
_cell.angle_alpha   90.00
_cell.angle_beta   90.00
_cell.angle_gamma   90.00
#
_symmetry.space_group_name_H-M   'P 1'
#
loop_
_entity.id
_entity.type
_entity.pdbx_description
1 polymer ?
#
loop_
_entity_poly.entity_id
_entity_poly.type
_entity_poly.pdbx_seq_one_letter_code
_entity_poly.pdbx_strand_id
1 'polypeptide(L)' 'MRDKRHQGVMPCLVLALHTWGRQLNLHPHIHAVVTAGGIDAFVQWKDRVSICFPFARSRRCTGVSRRRS' A
#
# COMPACT_ATOMS: atom_id res chain seq x y z
N MET A 1 12.93 -13.14 -2.10
CA MET A 1 12.15 -11.89 -2.12
C MET A 1 12.31 -11.14 -3.45
N ARG A 2 11.80 -11.69 -4.56
CA ARG A 2 11.64 -11.00 -5.86
C ARG A 2 10.43 -11.61 -6.56
N ASP A 3 9.25 -11.38 -6.00
CA ASP A 3 8.00 -11.77 -6.66
C ASP A 3 7.69 -10.72 -7.73
N LYS A 4 7.47 -11.15 -8.99
CA LYS A 4 7.11 -10.27 -10.12
C LYS A 4 5.87 -9.42 -9.83
N ARG A 5 5.00 -9.86 -8.91
CA ARG A 5 3.78 -9.15 -8.48
C ARG A 5 4.05 -7.82 -7.77
N HIS A 6 5.20 -7.68 -7.11
CA HIS A 6 5.55 -6.48 -6.33
C HIS A 6 6.58 -5.58 -7.02
N GLN A 7 6.87 -5.82 -8.31
CA GLN A 7 7.76 -4.99 -9.14
C GLN A 7 9.16 -4.71 -8.54
N GLY A 8 9.61 -5.54 -7.60
CA GLY A 8 10.90 -5.38 -6.94
C GLY A 8 10.96 -4.28 -5.88
N VAL A 9 9.82 -3.69 -5.50
CA VAL A 9 9.77 -2.66 -4.45
C VAL A 9 9.32 -3.24 -3.11
N MET A 10 9.75 -2.62 -2.02
CA MET A 10 9.29 -2.90 -0.67
C MET A 10 8.28 -1.84 -0.24
N PRO A 11 6.99 -2.20 -0.07
CA PRO A 11 6.00 -1.29 0.49
C PRO A 11 6.22 -1.11 2.00
N CYS A 12 5.70 -0.02 2.54
CA CYS A 12 5.66 0.25 3.97
C CYS A 12 4.28 -0.12 4.55
N LEU A 13 4.28 -0.62 5.78
CA LEU A 13 3.10 -1.03 6.54
C LEU A 13 3.12 -0.36 7.91
N VAL A 14 2.02 0.28 8.29
CA VAL A 14 1.79 0.80 9.64
C VAL A 14 0.55 0.14 10.21
N LEU A 15 0.67 -0.37 11.44
CA LEU A 15 -0.41 -1.05 12.16
C LEU A 15 -0.72 -0.29 13.46
N ALA A 16 -2.00 -0.04 13.73
CA ALA A 16 -2.46 0.57 14.97
C ALA A 16 -3.59 -0.26 15.58
N LEU A 17 -3.30 -0.90 16.71
CA LEU A 17 -4.30 -1.62 17.50
C LEU A 17 -5.10 -0.62 18.33
N HIS A 18 -6.42 -0.63 18.14
CA HIS A 18 -7.37 0.13 18.93
C HIS A 18 -8.19 -0.84 19.78
N THR A 19 -8.15 -0.68 21.09
CA THR A 19 -8.80 -1.60 22.05
C THR A 19 -10.15 -1.10 22.55
N TRP A 20 -10.34 0.22 22.59
CA TRP A 20 -11.52 0.86 23.15
C TRP A 20 -12.23 1.72 22.10
N GLY A 21 -13.55 1.60 22.03
CA GLY A 21 -14.39 2.49 21.22
C GLY A 21 -14.60 3.85 21.88
N ARG A 22 -15.24 4.77 21.15
CA ARG A 22 -15.52 6.15 21.63
C ARG A 22 -16.39 6.20 22.91
N GLN A 23 -17.14 5.15 23.20
CA GLN A 23 -17.94 4.99 24.42
C GLN A 23 -17.24 4.16 25.51
N LEU A 24 -15.92 3.92 25.40
CA LEU A 24 -15.16 3.00 26.27
C LEU A 24 -15.72 1.57 26.35
N ASN A 25 -16.49 1.17 25.33
CA ASN A 25 -16.81 -0.23 25.15
C ASN A 25 -15.59 -0.98 24.58
N LEU A 26 -15.44 -2.23 25.00
CA LEU A 26 -14.42 -3.11 24.45
C LEU A 26 -14.67 -3.32 22.95
N HIS A 27 -13.74 -2.85 22.10
CA HIS A 27 -13.83 -2.94 20.65
C HIS A 27 -12.42 -3.09 20.06
N PRO A 28 -11.78 -4.26 20.22
CA PRO A 28 -10.46 -4.51 19.65
C PRO A 28 -10.53 -4.57 18.12
N HIS A 29 -9.90 -3.62 17.44
CA HIS A 29 -9.74 -3.58 15.99
C HIS A 29 -8.36 -3.07 15.59
N ILE A 30 -7.84 -3.53 14.45
CA ILE A 30 -6.52 -3.12 13.94
C ILE A 30 -6.72 -2.27 12.69
N HIS A 31 -6.17 -1.05 12.72
CA HIS A 31 -6.01 -0.25 11.53
C HIS A 31 -4.69 -0.62 10.86
N ALA A 32 -4.74 -0.95 9.57
CA ALA A 32 -3.57 -1.22 8.76
C ALA A 32 -3.52 -0.23 7.60
N VAL A 33 -2.41 0.49 7.49
CA VAL A 33 -2.14 1.42 6.39
C VAL A 33 -0.96 0.86 5.59
N VAL A 34 -1.18 0.65 4.31
CA VAL A 34 -0.15 0.19 3.37
C VAL A 34 0.09 1.26 2.34
N THR A 35 1.36 1.53 2.03
CA THR A 35 1.69 2.49 0.99
C THR A 35 1.36 1.94 -0.40
N ALA A 36 0.80 2.78 -1.27
CA ALA A 36 0.56 2.46 -2.68
C ALA A 36 1.84 2.45 -3.54
N GLY A 37 2.98 2.79 -2.93
CA GLY A 37 4.33 2.76 -3.49
C GLY A 37 5.30 2.12 -2.51
N GLY A 38 6.57 2.08 -2.86
CA GLY A 38 7.60 1.48 -2.01
C GLY A 38 9.00 1.91 -2.38
N ILE A 39 9.96 1.47 -1.58
CA ILE A 39 11.38 1.70 -1.84
C ILE A 39 11.97 0.56 -2.68
N ASP A 40 12.79 0.91 -3.67
CA ASP A 40 13.55 -0.06 -4.46
C ASP A 40 14.90 -0.39 -3.79
N ALA A 41 15.63 -1.36 -4.33
CA ALA A 41 16.97 -1.76 -3.87
C ALA A 41 18.00 -0.62 -3.85
N PHE A 42 17.76 0.46 -4.60
CA PHE A 42 18.59 1.68 -4.62
C PHE A 42 18.10 2.76 -3.65
N VAL A 43 17.19 2.42 -2.72
CA VAL A 43 16.60 3.35 -1.73
C VAL A 43 15.90 4.54 -2.41
N GLN A 44 15.37 4.31 -3.61
CA GLN A 44 14.58 5.29 -4.34
C GLN A 44 13.10 5.00 -4.16
N TRP A 45 12.31 6.04 -3.89
CA TRP A 45 10.86 5.92 -3.83
C TRP A 45 10.28 5.68 -5.23
N LYS A 46 9.37 4.70 -5.33
CA LYS A 46 8.58 4.42 -6.54
C LYS A 46 7.09 4.51 -6.24
N ASP A 47 6.43 5.45 -6.92
CA ASP A 47 4.98 5.64 -6.86
C ASP A 47 4.21 4.58 -7.69
N ARG A 48 2.95 4.33 -7.29
CA ARG A 48 1.99 3.47 -8.02
C ARG A 48 2.55 2.10 -8.40
N VAL A 49 3.01 1.38 -7.39
CA VAL A 49 3.27 -0.04 -7.55
C VAL A 49 1.90 -0.70 -7.60
N SER A 50 1.67 -1.57 -8.58
CA SER A 50 0.43 -2.34 -8.67
C SER A 50 0.38 -3.36 -7.53
N ILE A 51 0.12 -2.89 -6.31
CA ILE A 51 -0.11 -3.74 -5.16
C ILE A 51 -1.49 -4.39 -5.38
N CYS A 52 -1.46 -5.68 -5.69
CA CYS A 52 -2.68 -6.45 -5.93
C CYS A 52 -3.28 -6.81 -4.57
N PHE A 53 -4.08 -5.92 -3.99
CA PHE A 53 -4.95 -6.30 -2.89
C PHE A 53 -6.08 -7.15 -3.46
N PRO A 54 -6.25 -8.41 -3.04
CA PRO A 54 -7.31 -9.29 -3.56
C PRO A 54 -8.72 -8.74 -3.33
N PHE A 55 -8.89 -7.75 -2.44
CA PHE A 55 -10.17 -7.14 -2.09
C PHE A 55 -10.43 -5.75 -2.69
N ALA A 56 -9.39 -5.02 -3.14
CA ALA A 56 -9.58 -3.69 -3.72
C ALA A 56 -9.65 -3.80 -5.24
N ARG A 57 -10.89 -3.78 -5.77
CA ARG A 57 -11.22 -3.81 -7.20
C ARG A 57 -10.22 -2.99 -8.03
N SER A 58 -9.47 -3.68 -8.89
CA SER A 58 -8.47 -3.09 -9.77
C SER A 58 -9.09 -2.00 -10.65
N ARG A 59 -8.90 -0.73 -10.31
CA ARG A 59 -8.92 0.31 -11.34
C ARG A 59 -7.59 0.16 -12.08
N ARG A 60 -7.62 -0.65 -13.13
CA ARG A 60 -6.53 -0.79 -14.10
C ARG A 60 -6.37 0.57 -14.78
N CYS A 61 -5.61 1.46 -14.17
CA CYS A 61 -5.24 2.73 -14.78
C CYS A 61 -4.20 2.43 -15.86
N THR A 62 -4.69 2.27 -17.09
CA THR A 62 -3.89 2.34 -18.31
C THR A 62 -3.01 3.59 -18.28
N GLY A 63 -1.76 3.41 -18.66
CA GLY A 63 -0.72 4.42 -18.55
C GLY A 63 -1.12 5.77 -19.15
N VAL A 64 -0.98 6.82 -18.34
CA VAL A 64 -0.81 8.17 -18.84
C VAL A 64 0.68 8.43 -18.80
N SER A 65 1.34 8.20 -19.94
CA SER A 65 2.65 8.79 -20.21
C SER A 65 2.49 10.30 -20.20
N ARG A 66 2.96 10.96 -19.14
CA ARG A 66 3.19 12.40 -19.19
C ARG A 66 4.33 12.65 -20.17
N ARG A 67 4.01 12.89 -21.45
CA ARG A 67 4.89 13.66 -22.34
C ARG A 67 5.05 15.04 -21.69
N ARG A 68 6.26 15.34 -21.24
CA ARG A 68 6.70 16.72 -20.98
C ARG A 68 6.73 17.41 -22.35
N SER A 69 6.00 18.51 -22.50
CA SER A 69 6.26 19.52 -23.53
C SER A 69 7.23 20.53 -22.96
#